data_AF-A0A973GX12-F1
#
_entry.id   AF-A0A973GX12-F1
#
_cell.length_a   1.000
_cell.length_b   1.000
_cell.length_c   1.000
_cell.angle_alpha   90.00
_cell.angle_beta   90.00
_cell.angle_gamma   90.00
#
_symmetry.space_group_name_H-M   'P 1'
#
loop_
_entity.id
_entity.type
_entity.pdbx_description
1 polymer ?
#
loop_
_entity_poly.entity_id
_entity_poly.type
_entity_poly.pdbx_seq_one_letter_code
_entity_poly.pdbx_strand_id
1 'polypeptide(L)'
;MSAPLRDFLEIPYDQLEELNLQVKAQRRARVPAEQLREERMAYLVGEKRIKAVTVCFTDLEGRLHMLDYDKKFLLGSDDNLTFDGSSIRGFSAQAESDLRLAIDWPAFYWLPADVFGPGKVLVFGEVRQRDGSPY
;
A
#
# COMPACT_ATOMS: atom_id res chain seq x y z
N MET A 1 19.22 -30.88 -3.67
CA MET A 1 19.01 -29.56 -3.04
C MET A 1 17.54 -29.49 -2.67
N SER A 2 17.18 -29.22 -1.41
CA SER A 2 15.77 -29.00 -1.04
C SER A 2 15.31 -27.68 -1.63
N ALA A 3 14.14 -27.65 -2.27
CA ALA A 3 13.55 -26.39 -2.69
C ALA A 3 13.40 -25.47 -1.47
N PRO A 4 13.68 -24.15 -1.60
CA PRO A 4 13.47 -23.21 -0.51
C PRO A 4 12.00 -23.22 -0.07
N LEU A 5 11.77 -23.08 1.24
CA LEU A 5 10.42 -23.10 1.83
C LEU A 5 9.55 -21.90 1.40
N ARG A 6 10.19 -20.82 0.91
CA ARG A 6 9.55 -19.56 0.52
C ARG A 6 10.05 -19.17 -0.87
N ASP A 7 9.11 -18.81 -1.74
CA ASP A 7 9.35 -18.22 -3.06
C ASP A 7 8.63 -16.86 -3.08
N PHE A 8 9.31 -15.84 -2.55
CA PHE A 8 8.81 -14.47 -2.41
C PHE A 8 9.53 -13.54 -3.38
N LEU A 9 8.87 -12.43 -3.73
CA LEU A 9 9.40 -11.53 -4.75
C LEU A 9 10.65 -10.81 -4.21
N GLU A 10 11.75 -10.95 -4.94
CA GLU A 10 13.00 -10.24 -4.74
C GLU A 10 13.39 -9.63 -6.09
N ILE A 11 13.63 -8.32 -6.12
CA ILE A 11 13.95 -7.57 -7.33
C ILE A 11 15.34 -6.95 -7.16
N PRO A 12 16.28 -7.16 -8.10
CA PRO A 12 17.56 -6.45 -8.11
C PRO A 12 17.38 -4.93 -8.12
N TYR A 13 18.28 -4.19 -7.47
CA TYR A 13 18.15 -2.73 -7.31
C TYR A 13 17.98 -1.98 -8.64
N ASP A 14 18.70 -2.35 -9.69
CA ASP A 14 18.58 -1.70 -11.01
C ASP A 14 17.16 -1.84 -11.58
N GLN A 15 16.58 -3.05 -11.51
CA GLN A 15 15.20 -3.29 -11.97
C GLN A 15 14.18 -2.61 -11.04
N LEU A 16 14.45 -2.58 -9.74
CA LEU A 16 13.61 -1.91 -8.76
C LEU A 16 13.54 -0.40 -9.03
N GLU A 17 14.68 0.21 -9.38
CA GLU A 17 14.77 1.62 -9.77
C GLU A 17 13.93 1.90 -11.02
N GLU A 18 14.10 1.11 -12.09
CA GLU A 18 13.33 1.26 -13.33
C GLU A 18 11.81 1.24 -13.08
N LEU A 19 11.35 0.24 -12.34
CA LEU A 19 9.93 0.08 -12.01
C LEU A 19 9.40 1.27 -11.20
N ASN A 20 10.12 1.69 -10.16
CA ASN A 20 9.69 2.82 -9.32
C ASN A 20 9.75 4.17 -10.07
N LEU A 21 10.72 4.37 -10.98
CA LEU A 21 10.80 5.56 -11.83
C LEU A 21 9.65 5.60 -12.83
N GLN A 22 9.23 4.45 -13.38
CA GLN A 22 8.06 4.37 -14.26
C GLN A 22 6.78 4.81 -13.54
N VAL A 23 6.51 4.29 -12.34
CA VAL A 23 5.33 4.68 -11.55
C VAL A 23 5.38 6.17 -11.18
N LYS A 24 6.56 6.66 -10.80
CA LYS A 24 6.78 8.08 -10.53
C LYS A 24 6.48 8.94 -11.77
N ALA A 25 6.87 8.49 -12.96
CA ALA A 25 6.58 9.19 -14.21
C ALA A 25 5.07 9.22 -14.51
N GLN A 26 4.35 8.12 -14.32
CA GLN A 26 2.89 8.07 -14.47
C GLN A 26 2.18 9.03 -13.50
N ARG A 27 2.61 9.07 -12.23
CA ARG A 27 2.09 10.03 -11.24
C ARG A 27 2.37 11.48 -11.66
N ARG A 28 3.58 11.78 -12.12
CA ARG A 28 3.96 13.12 -12.60
C ARG A 28 3.15 13.55 -13.83
N ALA A 29 2.86 12.60 -14.72
CA ALA A 29 2.03 12.81 -15.91
C ALA A 29 0.53 12.92 -15.59
N ARG A 30 0.13 12.73 -14.32
CA ARG A 30 -1.27 12.74 -13.88
C ARG A 30 -2.14 11.75 -14.66
N VAL A 31 -1.60 10.56 -14.92
CA VAL A 31 -2.39 9.45 -15.46
C VAL A 31 -3.61 9.23 -14.55
N PRO A 32 -4.83 9.03 -15.11
CA PRO A 32 -6.03 8.87 -14.30
C PRO A 32 -5.89 7.80 -13.22
N ALA A 33 -6.35 8.12 -12.00
CA ALA A 33 -6.18 7.23 -10.84
C ALA A 33 -6.85 5.87 -11.04
N GLU A 34 -8.04 5.82 -11.66
CA GLU A 34 -8.74 4.56 -11.97
C GLU A 34 -7.94 3.67 -12.93
N GLN A 35 -7.32 4.26 -13.95
CA GLN A 35 -6.46 3.50 -14.86
C GLN A 35 -5.26 2.89 -14.12
N LEU A 36 -4.63 3.66 -13.23
CA LEU A 36 -3.53 3.16 -12.42
C LEU A 36 -4.00 2.11 -11.41
N ARG A 37 -5.19 2.28 -10.81
CA ARG A 37 -5.81 1.29 -9.93
C ARG A 37 -5.96 -0.05 -10.65
N GLU A 38 -6.59 -0.07 -11.82
CA GLU A 38 -6.76 -1.28 -12.61
C GLU A 38 -5.42 -1.95 -12.94
N GLU A 39 -4.43 -1.17 -13.39
CA GLU A 39 -3.08 -1.67 -13.70
C GLU A 39 -2.40 -2.31 -12.47
N ARG A 40 -2.45 -1.65 -11.30
CA ARG A 40 -1.83 -2.16 -10.06
C ARG A 40 -2.58 -3.36 -9.50
N MET A 41 -3.90 -3.35 -9.52
CA MET A 41 -4.69 -4.49 -9.07
C MET A 41 -4.44 -5.70 -9.96
N ALA A 42 -4.43 -5.54 -11.29
CA ALA A 42 -4.12 -6.62 -12.22
C ALA A 42 -2.71 -7.20 -11.97
N TYR A 43 -1.72 -6.34 -11.75
CA TYR A 43 -0.37 -6.76 -11.38
C TYR A 43 -0.36 -7.57 -10.06
N LEU A 44 -1.00 -7.06 -9.01
CA LEU A 44 -1.07 -7.72 -7.70
C LEU A 44 -1.79 -9.08 -7.78
N VAL A 45 -2.83 -9.19 -8.61
CA VAL A 45 -3.51 -10.47 -8.88
C VAL A 45 -2.57 -11.45 -9.58
N GLY A 46 -1.82 -10.99 -10.59
CA GLY A 46 -0.92 -11.82 -11.39
C GLY A 46 0.34 -12.29 -10.66
N GLU A 47 0.95 -11.42 -9.84
CA GLU A 47 2.22 -11.72 -9.16
C GLU A 47 2.00 -12.55 -7.88
N LYS A 48 2.28 -13.85 -7.98
CA LYS A 48 2.04 -14.82 -6.88
C LYS A 48 3.04 -14.71 -5.74
N ARG A 49 4.21 -14.11 -5.97
CA ARG A 49 5.32 -14.04 -5.00
C ARG A 49 5.19 -12.85 -4.03
N ILE A 50 4.28 -11.90 -4.29
CA ILE A 50 3.87 -10.89 -3.32
C ILE A 50 2.84 -11.50 -2.35
N LYS A 51 3.07 -11.35 -1.05
CA LYS A 51 2.19 -11.86 0.03
C LYS A 51 1.55 -10.74 0.85
N ALA A 52 2.19 -9.59 0.96
CA ALA A 52 1.66 -8.47 1.70
C ALA A 52 1.76 -7.16 0.93
N VAL A 53 0.83 -6.26 1.23
CA VAL A 53 0.84 -4.88 0.77
C VAL A 53 0.90 -4.00 2.01
N THR A 54 1.99 -3.25 2.14
CA THR A 54 2.18 -2.28 3.23
C THR A 54 1.46 -0.99 2.83
N VAL A 55 0.42 -0.61 3.57
CA VAL A 55 -0.28 0.66 3.38
C VAL A 55 0.24 1.66 4.40
N CYS A 56 0.76 2.78 3.90
CA CYS A 56 1.37 3.82 4.71
C CYS A 56 0.53 5.09 4.73
N PHE A 57 0.43 5.74 5.89
CA PHE A 57 -0.19 7.06 6.02
C PHE A 57 0.54 7.86 7.10
N THR A 58 0.24 9.15 7.19
CA THR A 58 0.90 10.05 8.14
C THR A 58 -0.13 10.67 9.06
N ASP A 59 0.19 10.76 10.35
CA ASP A 59 -0.65 11.47 11.32
C ASP A 59 -0.37 12.99 11.34
N LEU A 60 -1.10 13.72 12.19
CA LEU A 60 -0.95 15.18 12.29
C LEU A 60 0.44 15.62 12.79
N GLU A 61 1.17 14.77 13.52
CA GLU A 61 2.54 15.06 13.98
C GLU A 61 3.59 14.76 12.89
N GLY A 62 3.18 14.25 11.72
CA GLY A 62 4.10 13.88 10.65
C GLY A 62 4.69 12.47 10.82
N ARG A 63 4.16 11.64 11.73
CA ARG A 63 4.66 10.27 11.93
C ARG A 63 4.13 9.35 10.85
N LEU A 64 5.02 8.59 10.23
CA LEU A 64 4.65 7.56 9.27
C LEU A 64 4.16 6.30 10.00
N HIS A 65 2.92 5.92 9.73
CA HIS A 65 2.32 4.68 10.18
C HIS A 65 2.30 3.68 9.02
N MET A 66 2.51 2.40 9.33
CA MET A 66 2.58 1.32 8.34
C MET A 66 1.68 0.15 8.78
N LEU A 67 0.78 -0.27 7.90
CA LEU A 67 -0.10 -1.42 8.12
C LEU A 67 0.16 -2.47 7.05
N ASP A 68 0.60 -3.66 7.46
CA ASP A 68 0.78 -4.79 6.54
C ASP A 68 -0.53 -5.56 6.39
N TYR A 69 -1.12 -5.51 5.19
CA TYR A 69 -2.28 -6.33 4.84
C TYR A 69 -1.85 -7.58 4.07
N ASP A 70 -2.51 -8.71 4.33
CA ASP A 70 -2.45 -9.85 3.41
C ASP A 70 -2.95 -9.41 2.02
N LYS A 71 -2.21 -9.76 0.97
CA LYS A 71 -2.51 -9.33 -0.39
C LYS A 71 -3.91 -9.75 -0.84
N LYS A 72 -4.37 -10.96 -0.48
CA LYS A 72 -5.68 -11.46 -0.89
C LYS A 72 -6.79 -10.71 -0.17
N PHE A 73 -6.60 -10.43 1.12
CA PHE A 73 -7.53 -9.61 1.89
C PHE A 73 -7.67 -8.21 1.28
N LEU A 74 -6.54 -7.53 1.01
CA LEU A 74 -6.54 -6.19 0.43
C LEU A 74 -7.21 -6.18 -0.94
N LEU A 75 -6.91 -7.14 -1.82
CA LEU A 75 -7.53 -7.22 -3.16
C LEU A 75 -9.05 -7.48 -3.12
N GLY A 76 -9.57 -8.04 -2.02
CA GLY A 76 -11.00 -8.25 -1.84
C GLY A 76 -11.72 -7.13 -1.10
N SER A 77 -10.98 -6.16 -0.55
CA SER A 77 -11.52 -5.13 0.36
C SER A 77 -10.85 -3.76 0.15
N ASP A 78 -10.34 -3.47 -1.05
CA ASP A 78 -9.50 -2.30 -1.32
C ASP A 78 -10.23 -0.95 -1.15
N ASP A 79 -11.57 -0.98 -1.19
CA ASP A 79 -12.47 0.15 -1.00
C ASP A 79 -12.99 0.29 0.44
N ASN A 80 -12.68 -0.65 1.33
CA ASN A 80 -13.24 -0.73 2.68
C ASN A 80 -12.22 -1.16 3.74
N LEU A 81 -10.98 -0.69 3.61
CA LEU A 81 -9.97 -0.87 4.65
C LEU A 81 -10.29 0.04 5.85
N THR A 82 -10.29 -0.55 7.04
CA THR A 82 -10.52 0.16 8.30
C THR A 82 -9.35 -0.02 9.25
N PHE A 83 -9.11 0.98 10.11
CA PHE A 83 -8.16 0.89 11.21
C PHE A 83 -8.69 1.67 12.42
N ASP A 84 -8.15 1.33 13.60
CA ASP A 84 -8.47 2.02 14.84
C ASP A 84 -7.66 3.33 14.96
N GLY A 85 -8.32 4.45 14.69
CA GLY A 85 -7.78 5.80 14.81
C GLY A 85 -7.56 6.25 16.25
N SER A 86 -8.16 5.58 17.25
CA SER A 86 -7.97 5.97 18.66
C SER A 86 -6.53 5.78 19.15
N SER A 87 -5.79 4.89 18.49
CA SER A 87 -4.37 4.63 18.75
C SER A 87 -3.43 5.64 18.06
N ILE A 88 -3.96 6.59 17.29
CA ILE A 88 -3.18 7.57 16.51
C ILE A 88 -3.38 8.98 17.07
N ARG A 89 -2.27 9.65 17.39
CA ARG A 89 -2.30 11.03 17.90
C ARG A 89 -2.82 11.98 16.83
N GLY A 90 -3.74 12.86 17.23
CA GLY A 90 -4.33 13.85 16.32
C GLY A 90 -5.60 13.39 15.61
N PHE A 91 -5.95 12.10 15.65
CA PHE A 91 -7.23 11.58 15.15
C PHE A 91 -8.31 11.44 16.25
N SER A 92 -8.05 12.03 17.41
CA SER A 92 -8.76 11.80 18.67
C SER A 92 -10.05 12.62 18.82
N ALA A 93 -11.13 12.21 18.15
CA ALA A 93 -12.45 12.33 18.74
C ALA A 93 -12.81 10.99 19.38
N GLN A 94 -12.90 10.95 20.71
CA GLN A 94 -13.09 9.75 21.55
C GLN A 94 -14.37 8.93 21.23
N ALA A 95 -15.21 9.38 20.30
CA ALA A 95 -16.50 8.79 19.94
C ALA A 95 -16.54 8.10 18.56
N GLU A 96 -15.53 8.27 17.70
CA GLU A 96 -15.50 7.67 16.35
C GLU A 96 -14.10 7.13 16.01
N SER A 97 -13.76 5.98 16.58
CA SER A 97 -12.44 5.35 16.43
C SER A 97 -12.23 4.66 15.08
N ASP A 98 -13.30 4.18 14.44
CA ASP A 98 -13.15 3.44 13.18
C ASP A 98 -13.02 4.42 12.02
N LEU A 99 -11.79 4.59 11.55
CA LEU A 99 -11.47 5.35 10.36
C LEU A 99 -11.28 4.42 9.17
N ARG A 100 -11.47 4.97 7.99
CA ARG A 100 -11.23 4.29 6.72
C ARG A 100 -9.88 4.70 6.14
N LEU A 101 -9.31 3.82 5.34
CA LEU A 101 -8.06 4.05 4.64
C LEU A 101 -8.28 3.79 3.14
N ALA A 102 -8.28 4.86 2.35
CA ALA A 102 -8.40 4.78 0.90
C ALA A 102 -7.02 4.70 0.25
N ILE A 103 -6.78 3.76 -0.65
CA ILE A 103 -5.46 3.57 -1.28
C ILE A 103 -5.20 4.64 -2.35
N ASP A 104 -4.05 5.33 -2.27
CA ASP A 104 -3.49 6.16 -3.34
C ASP A 104 -2.71 5.27 -4.31
N TRP A 105 -3.42 4.64 -5.25
CA TRP A 105 -2.83 3.76 -6.28
C TRP A 105 -1.71 4.39 -7.12
N PRO A 106 -1.77 5.70 -7.47
CA PRO A 106 -0.63 6.41 -8.04
C PRO A 106 0.66 6.38 -7.20
N ALA A 107 0.57 6.22 -5.89
CA ALA A 107 1.68 6.16 -4.95
C ALA A 107 2.04 4.71 -4.55
N PHE A 108 2.33 3.89 -5.56
CA PHE A 108 2.74 2.49 -5.43
C PHE A 108 4.25 2.31 -5.61
N TYR A 109 4.86 1.43 -4.81
CA TYR A 109 6.31 1.22 -4.80
C TYR A 109 6.68 -0.26 -4.58
N TRP A 110 7.71 -0.71 -5.30
CA TRP A 110 8.43 -1.92 -4.93
C TRP A 110 9.50 -1.59 -3.91
N LEU A 111 9.66 -2.46 -2.91
CA LEU A 111 10.60 -2.27 -1.81
C LEU A 111 11.84 -3.15 -1.96
N PRO A 112 13.04 -2.67 -1.56
CA PRO A 112 14.23 -3.52 -1.45
C PRO A 112 14.00 -4.66 -0.46
N ALA A 113 14.13 -5.90 -0.94
CA ALA A 113 13.82 -7.10 -0.17
C ALA A 113 14.77 -7.33 1.01
N ASP A 114 16.01 -6.86 0.89
CA ASP A 114 17.07 -6.92 1.91
C ASP A 114 16.86 -5.91 3.06
N VAL A 115 15.99 -4.91 2.88
CA VAL A 115 15.66 -3.90 3.91
C VAL A 115 14.28 -4.14 4.53
N PHE A 116 13.26 -4.41 3.71
CA PHE A 116 11.87 -4.51 4.15
C PHE A 116 11.33 -5.95 4.21
N GLY A 117 12.13 -6.91 3.75
CA GLY A 117 11.74 -8.29 3.56
C GLY A 117 11.15 -8.55 2.16
N PRO A 118 11.32 -9.76 1.61
CA PRO A 118 10.83 -10.11 0.29
C PRO A 118 9.31 -10.26 0.23
N GLY A 119 8.74 -10.17 -0.98
CA GLY A 119 7.31 -10.43 -1.22
C GLY A 119 6.37 -9.35 -0.70
N LYS A 120 6.87 -8.12 -0.55
CA LYS A 120 6.09 -6.95 -0.14
C LYS A 120 6.16 -5.83 -1.19
N VAL A 121 5.09 -5.04 -1.24
CA VAL A 121 5.05 -3.75 -1.96
C VAL A 121 4.43 -2.72 -1.03
N LEU A 122 4.67 -1.44 -1.31
CA LEU A 122 4.17 -0.33 -0.52
C LEU A 122 3.19 0.52 -1.33
N VAL A 123 2.13 0.96 -0.68
CA VAL A 123 1.22 2.00 -1.18
C VAL A 123 1.01 3.05 -0.12
N PHE A 124 0.69 4.27 -0.51
CA PHE A 124 0.16 5.25 0.43
C PHE A 124 -1.36 5.16 0.52
N GLY A 125 -1.89 5.56 1.67
CA GLY A 125 -3.31 5.67 1.92
C GLY A 125 -3.70 7.06 2.45
N GLU A 126 -4.90 7.48 2.08
CA GLU A 126 -5.56 8.66 2.63
C GLU A 126 -6.52 8.23 3.74
N VAL A 127 -6.41 8.87 4.90
CA VAL A 127 -7.33 8.66 6.00
C VAL A 127 -8.68 9.30 5.65
N ARG A 128 -9.76 8.54 5.83
CA ARG A 128 -11.13 8.94 5.51
C ARG A 128 -12.03 8.76 6.72
N GLN A 129 -13.07 9.59 6.79
CA GLN A 129 -14.19 9.37 7.68
C GLN A 129 -15.00 8.14 7.26
N ARG A 130 -15.94 7.71 8.11
CA ARG A 130 -16.81 6.55 7.85
C ARG A 130 -17.68 6.71 6.60
N ASP A 131 -18.05 7.94 6.26
CA ASP A 131 -18.81 8.27 5.07
C ASP A 131 -17.95 8.33 3.78
N GLY A 132 -16.63 8.14 3.90
CA GLY A 132 -15.67 8.18 2.80
C GLY A 132 -15.15 9.58 2.47
N SER A 133 -15.60 10.63 3.16
CA SER A 133 -15.04 11.97 3.02
C SER A 133 -13.59 12.03 3.57
N PRO A 134 -12.74 12.94 3.06
CA PRO A 134 -11.43 13.19 3.66
C PRO A 134 -11.56 13.47 5.17
N TYR A 135 -10.68 12.87 5.97
CA TYR A 135 -10.59 13.15 7.41
C TYR A 135 -10.01 14.54 7.67
#